data_AF-A0A534QAX5-F1
#
_entry.id   AF-A0A534QAX5-F1
#
_cell.length_a   1.000
_cell.length_b   1.000
_cell.length_c   1.000
_cell.angle_alpha   90.00
_cell.angle_beta   90.00
_cell.angle_gamma   90.00
#
_symmetry.space_group_name_H-M   'P 1'
#
loop_
_entity.id
_entity.type
_entity.pdbx_description
1 polymer ?
#
loop_
_entity_poly.entity_id
_entity_poly.type
_entity_poly.pdbx_seq_one_letter_code
_entity_poly.pdbx_strand_id
1 'polypeptide(L)'
;MAADAVRRGVVPIALAVGTDGLCRLTYAGFDALQALDPEPCRPFDRDRRGLSLGEGAAALVLETEAHARARGARPQAAVLGWAATSDAHHVTAPHPDGAGALAALRGALAHAFVAPEAVDYVNAHGSGTRQNDAVEVGVLRRVFGRRLGHLPVSSTKSQLGHCLGAAGAVEAVVTVLALREGLLPPTL
;
A
#
# COMPACT_ATOMS: atom_id res chain seq x y z
N MET A 1 -7.23 -8.37 8.83
CA MET A 1 -7.68 -9.75 9.14
C MET A 1 -6.62 -10.58 9.86
N ALA A 2 -5.46 -10.88 9.28
CA ALA A 2 -4.42 -11.69 9.95
C ALA A 2 -3.91 -11.07 11.27
N ALA A 3 -3.63 -9.75 11.27
CA ALA A 3 -3.24 -9.02 12.48
C ALA A 3 -4.30 -9.09 13.59
N ASP A 4 -5.59 -9.05 13.24
CA ASP A 4 -6.68 -9.15 14.22
C ASP A 4 -6.83 -10.55 14.78
N ALA A 5 -6.63 -11.59 13.97
CA ALA A 5 -6.67 -12.98 14.42
C ALA A 5 -5.57 -13.24 15.47
N VAL A 6 -4.37 -12.72 15.24
CA VAL A 6 -3.26 -12.78 16.21
C VAL A 6 -3.59 -11.95 17.46
N ARG A 7 -4.00 -10.69 17.27
CA ARG A 7 -4.26 -9.77 18.39
C ARG A 7 -5.38 -10.23 19.30
N ARG A 8 -6.41 -10.87 18.75
CA ARG A 8 -7.54 -11.42 19.52
C ARG A 8 -7.24 -12.81 20.10
N GLY A 9 -6.04 -13.36 19.87
CA GLY A 9 -5.66 -14.68 20.36
C GLY A 9 -6.38 -15.84 19.67
N VAL A 10 -6.97 -15.63 18.48
CA VAL A 10 -7.60 -16.69 17.69
C VAL A 10 -6.54 -17.66 17.17
N VAL A 11 -5.39 -17.13 16.76
CA VAL A 11 -4.21 -17.90 16.36
C VAL A 11 -2.95 -17.28 16.97
N PRO A 12 -1.93 -18.08 17.35
CA PRO A 12 -0.67 -17.54 17.88
C PRO A 12 0.19 -16.89 16.79
N ILE A 13 0.08 -17.38 15.55
CA ILE A 13 0.80 -16.92 14.36
C ILE A 13 -0.18 -16.89 13.18
N ALA A 14 -0.08 -15.89 12.31
CA ALA A 14 -0.79 -15.83 11.04
C ALA A 14 0.16 -15.46 9.88
N LEU A 15 -0.08 -16.05 8.71
CA LEU A 15 0.56 -15.63 7.45
C LEU A 15 -0.34 -14.61 6.75
N ALA A 16 0.22 -13.45 6.44
CA ALA A 16 -0.40 -12.46 5.55
C ALA A 16 0.32 -12.51 4.20
N VAL A 17 -0.37 -12.98 3.16
CA VAL A 17 0.25 -13.31 1.87
C VAL A 17 -0.52 -12.60 0.74
N GLY A 18 0.22 -12.14 -0.26
CA GLY A 18 -0.32 -11.73 -1.56
C GLY A 18 0.54 -12.33 -2.66
N THR A 19 -0.10 -12.85 -3.70
CA THR A 19 0.57 -13.42 -4.88
C THR A 19 -0.27 -13.11 -6.10
N ASP A 20 0.39 -12.75 -7.20
CA ASP A 20 -0.27 -12.55 -8.48
C ASP A 20 0.71 -12.84 -9.62
N GLY A 21 0.20 -13.53 -10.62
CA GLY A 21 0.93 -13.91 -11.83
C GLY A 21 0.16 -13.40 -13.04
N LEU A 22 0.89 -12.94 -14.05
CA LEU A 22 0.30 -12.40 -15.24
C LEU A 22 -0.03 -13.53 -16.22
N CYS A 23 -1.20 -13.42 -16.81
CA CYS A 23 -1.57 -14.21 -17.96
C CYS A 23 -2.12 -13.29 -19.05
N ARG A 24 -2.22 -13.82 -20.27
CA ARG A 24 -2.75 -13.06 -21.42
C ARG A 24 -4.13 -12.48 -21.14
N LEU A 25 -4.99 -13.20 -20.42
CA LEU A 25 -6.33 -12.73 -20.08
C LEU A 25 -6.27 -11.49 -19.18
N THR A 26 -5.44 -11.54 -18.12
CA THR A 26 -5.24 -10.39 -17.23
C THR A 26 -4.73 -9.17 -17.98
N TYR A 27 -3.69 -9.35 -18.79
CA TYR A 27 -3.12 -8.27 -19.59
C TYR A 27 -4.14 -7.67 -20.56
N ALA A 28 -4.82 -8.52 -21.35
CA ALA A 28 -5.85 -8.08 -22.30
C ALA A 28 -7.04 -7.39 -21.62
N GLY A 29 -7.39 -7.80 -20.39
CA GLY A 29 -8.43 -7.16 -19.60
C GLY A 29 -8.07 -5.71 -19.25
N PHE A 30 -6.86 -5.45 -18.77
CA PHE A 30 -6.42 -4.08 -18.47
C PHE A 30 -6.19 -3.24 -19.73
N ASP A 31 -5.75 -3.85 -20.83
CA ASP A 31 -5.64 -3.20 -22.13
C ASP A 31 -7.02 -2.76 -22.66
N ALA A 32 -8.03 -3.62 -22.56
CA ALA A 32 -9.41 -3.30 -22.93
C ALA A 32 -10.01 -2.16 -22.09
N LEU A 33 -9.56 -2.00 -20.84
CA LEU A 33 -9.91 -0.87 -19.98
C LEU A 33 -9.15 0.41 -20.30
N GLN A 34 -8.20 0.36 -21.24
CA GLN A 34 -7.29 1.46 -21.59
C GLN A 34 -6.55 2.01 -20.36
N ALA A 35 -6.19 1.10 -19.45
CA ALA A 35 -5.56 1.44 -18.19
C ALA A 35 -4.03 1.31 -18.24
N LEU A 36 -3.49 0.69 -19.30
CA LEU A 36 -2.07 0.36 -19.43
C LEU A 36 -1.24 1.51 -20.03
N ASP A 37 -0.01 1.67 -19.52
CA ASP A 37 1.07 2.39 -20.20
C ASP A 37 2.10 1.35 -20.70
N PRO A 38 2.57 1.43 -21.96
CA PRO A 38 3.66 0.57 -22.44
C PRO A 38 5.00 0.87 -21.74
N GLU A 39 5.15 2.08 -21.19
CA GLU A 39 6.31 2.45 -20.38
C GLU A 39 6.12 2.04 -18.91
N PRO A 40 7.20 1.93 -18.12
CA PRO A 40 7.10 1.72 -16.69
C PRO A 40 6.13 2.69 -16.01
N CYS A 41 5.43 2.21 -14.98
CA CYS A 41 4.55 3.03 -14.16
C CYS A 41 5.28 4.28 -13.68
N ARG A 42 4.66 5.46 -13.85
CA ARG A 42 5.21 6.75 -13.40
C ARG A 42 4.30 7.38 -12.34
N PRO A 43 4.35 6.92 -11.09
CA PRO A 43 3.50 7.41 -10.01
C PRO A 43 3.68 8.92 -9.82
N PHE A 44 2.57 9.65 -9.80
CA PHE A 44 2.53 11.10 -9.56
C PHE A 44 3.23 11.98 -10.61
N ASP A 45 3.82 11.39 -11.65
CA ASP A 45 4.45 12.13 -12.74
C ASP A 45 3.42 12.95 -13.54
N ARG A 46 3.85 14.11 -14.07
CA ARG A 46 2.98 14.98 -14.88
C ARG A 46 2.49 14.28 -16.14
N ASP A 47 3.36 13.47 -16.75
CA ASP A 47 3.18 12.85 -18.05
C ASP A 47 2.83 11.34 -17.90
N ARG A 48 2.34 10.94 -16.72
CA ARG A 48 1.80 9.58 -16.45
C ARG A 48 0.61 9.24 -17.34
N ARG A 49 0.55 8.01 -17.85
CA ARG A 49 -0.50 7.57 -18.80
C ARG A 49 -1.27 6.32 -18.37
N GLY A 50 -0.88 5.66 -17.29
CA GLY A 50 -1.50 4.41 -16.88
C GLY A 50 -0.59 3.59 -15.98
N LEU A 51 -1.03 2.36 -15.72
CA LEU A 51 -0.25 1.37 -14.98
C LEU A 51 0.60 0.52 -15.94
N SER A 52 1.80 0.14 -15.52
CA SER A 52 2.47 -1.04 -16.05
C SER A 52 2.13 -2.23 -15.15
N LEU A 53 1.86 -3.40 -15.71
CA LEU A 53 1.56 -4.61 -14.92
C LEU A 53 2.85 -5.29 -14.44
N GLY A 54 2.80 -5.85 -13.24
CA GLY A 54 3.88 -6.62 -12.64
C GLY A 54 3.39 -7.96 -12.12
N GLU A 55 4.32 -8.88 -11.91
CA GLU A 55 4.11 -10.13 -11.18
C GLU A 55 4.77 -10.04 -9.82
N GLY A 56 4.30 -10.81 -8.85
CA GLY A 56 4.99 -10.87 -7.57
C GLY A 56 4.29 -11.72 -6.53
N ALA A 57 5.05 -12.07 -5.50
CA ALA A 57 4.53 -12.69 -4.31
C ALA A 57 5.30 -12.18 -3.08
N ALA A 58 4.58 -11.99 -1.98
CA ALA A 58 5.14 -11.60 -0.71
C ALA A 58 4.33 -12.20 0.43
N ALA A 59 5.03 -12.51 1.52
CA ALA A 59 4.43 -13.03 2.74
C ALA A 59 5.04 -12.34 3.96
N LEU A 60 4.20 -12.04 4.94
CA LEU A 60 4.61 -11.61 6.28
C LEU A 60 4.12 -12.62 7.31
N VAL A 61 4.98 -12.94 8.27
CA VAL A 61 4.62 -13.71 9.46
C VAL A 61 4.23 -12.73 10.55
N LEU A 62 2.99 -12.83 11.03
CA LEU A 62 2.45 -12.00 12.11
C LEU A 62 2.29 -12.86 13.36
N GLU A 63 2.77 -12.35 14.49
CA GLU A 63 2.62 -12.94 15.82
C GLU A 63 2.69 -11.81 16.86
N THR A 64 2.34 -12.11 18.12
CA THR A 64 2.53 -11.11 19.18
C THR A 64 4.01 -10.97 19.51
N GLU A 65 4.44 -9.78 19.95
CA GLU A 65 5.83 -9.54 20.34
C GLU A 65 6.28 -10.50 21.46
N ALA A 66 5.40 -10.76 22.43
CA ALA A 66 5.66 -11.71 23.50
C ALA A 66 5.92 -13.14 22.95
N HIS A 67 5.12 -13.59 22.00
CA HIS A 67 5.29 -14.89 21.36
C HIS A 67 6.60 -14.95 20.55
N ALA A 68 6.90 -13.91 19.75
CA ALA A 68 8.15 -13.80 19.01
C ALA A 68 9.38 -13.90 19.94
N ARG A 69 9.36 -13.14 21.05
CA ARG A 69 10.45 -13.14 22.04
C ARG A 69 10.60 -14.49 22.74
N ALA A 70 9.50 -15.14 23.12
CA ALA A 70 9.51 -16.44 23.79
C ALA A 70 10.19 -17.54 22.95
N ARG A 71 10.01 -17.50 21.61
CA ARG A 71 10.66 -18.44 20.69
C ARG A 71 12.02 -17.96 20.13
N GLY A 72 12.56 -16.86 20.65
CA GLY A 72 13.85 -16.30 20.22
C GLY A 72 13.84 -15.62 18.84
N ALA A 73 12.68 -15.28 18.30
CA ALA A 73 12.56 -14.55 17.04
C ALA A 73 12.86 -13.05 17.23
N ARG A 74 13.36 -12.41 16.17
CA ARG A 74 13.64 -10.97 16.12
C ARG A 74 12.54 -10.25 15.35
N PRO A 75 11.64 -9.49 16.02
CA PRO A 75 10.64 -8.67 15.34
C PRO A 75 11.30 -7.72 14.35
N GLN A 76 10.74 -7.62 13.14
CA GLN A 76 11.26 -6.74 12.07
C GLN A 76 10.57 -5.36 12.08
N ALA A 77 9.28 -5.34 12.41
CA ALA A 77 8.45 -4.14 12.52
C ALA A 77 7.20 -4.46 13.36
N ALA A 78 6.46 -3.43 13.78
CA ALA A 78 5.17 -3.57 14.46
C ALA A 78 4.03 -3.06 13.56
N VAL A 79 2.94 -3.81 13.50
CA VAL A 79 1.69 -3.35 12.88
C VAL A 79 0.88 -2.62 13.96
N LEU A 80 0.89 -1.29 13.92
CA LEU A 80 0.19 -0.47 14.92
C LEU A 80 -1.32 -0.39 14.67
N GLY A 81 -1.72 -0.31 13.40
CA GLY A 81 -3.12 -0.19 13.02
C GLY A 81 -3.34 -0.44 11.53
N TRP A 82 -4.60 -0.67 11.18
CA TRP A 82 -5.07 -0.87 9.81
C TRP A 82 -6.55 -0.49 9.71
N ALA A 83 -7.02 -0.17 8.51
CA ALA A 83 -8.43 -0.03 8.22
C ALA A 83 -8.71 -0.43 6.77
N ALA A 84 -9.95 -0.83 6.50
CA ALA A 84 -10.44 -1.09 5.16
C ALA A 84 -11.83 -0.49 5.01
N THR A 85 -12.11 0.05 3.84
CA THR A 85 -13.37 0.69 3.47
C THR A 85 -13.76 0.27 2.07
N SER A 86 -14.96 0.63 1.63
CA SER A 86 -15.39 0.53 0.25
C SER A 86 -15.91 1.89 -0.19
N ASP A 87 -15.54 2.30 -1.41
CA ASP A 87 -16.05 3.55 -1.99
C ASP A 87 -17.53 3.45 -2.36
N ALA A 88 -18.05 2.25 -2.60
CA ALA A 88 -19.43 1.98 -3.06
C ALA A 88 -19.89 2.92 -4.21
N HIS A 89 -18.97 3.32 -5.08
CA HIS A 89 -19.16 4.40 -6.05
C HIS A 89 -19.14 3.90 -7.50
N HIS A 90 -18.05 3.23 -7.88
CA HIS A 90 -17.85 2.72 -9.24
C HIS A 90 -17.08 1.40 -9.18
N VAL A 91 -17.24 0.56 -10.19
CA VAL A 91 -16.61 -0.78 -10.24
C VAL A 91 -15.08 -0.72 -10.32
N THR A 92 -14.53 0.29 -10.99
CA THR A 92 -13.08 0.41 -11.25
C THR A 92 -12.51 1.81 -11.00
N ALA A 93 -13.35 2.81 -10.76
CA ALA A 93 -12.90 4.19 -10.61
C ALA A 93 -12.96 4.58 -9.14
N PRO A 94 -11.96 5.32 -8.62
CA PRO A 94 -12.01 5.79 -7.24
C PRO A 94 -13.15 6.80 -7.11
N HIS A 95 -13.71 6.92 -5.90
CA HIS A 95 -14.59 8.03 -5.60
C HIS A 95 -13.86 9.36 -5.94
N PRO A 96 -14.48 10.33 -6.66
CA PRO A 96 -13.80 11.56 -7.08
C PRO A 96 -13.17 12.34 -5.94
N ASP A 97 -13.84 12.35 -4.77
CA ASP A 97 -13.30 12.94 -3.55
C ASP A 97 -12.40 12.01 -2.73
N GLY A 98 -12.16 10.77 -3.14
CA GLY A 98 -11.39 9.80 -2.36
C GLY A 98 -11.95 9.54 -0.96
N ALA A 99 -13.28 9.54 -0.83
CA ALA A 99 -13.95 9.47 0.47
C ALA A 99 -13.61 8.19 1.24
N GLY A 100 -13.62 7.02 0.58
CA GLY A 100 -13.22 5.76 1.22
C GLY A 100 -11.74 5.74 1.55
N ALA A 101 -10.86 6.12 0.62
CA ALA A 101 -9.42 6.22 0.90
C ALA A 101 -9.09 7.15 2.08
N LEU A 102 -9.78 8.29 2.19
CA LEU A 102 -9.65 9.21 3.33
C LEU A 102 -10.13 8.58 4.64
N ALA A 103 -11.28 7.90 4.61
CA ALA A 103 -11.81 7.19 5.76
C ALA A 103 -10.90 6.04 6.20
N ALA A 104 -10.32 5.29 5.25
CA ALA A 104 -9.36 4.23 5.52
C ALA A 104 -8.08 4.79 6.16
N LEU A 105 -7.48 5.85 5.59
CA LEU A 105 -6.27 6.44 6.15
C LEU A 105 -6.49 6.99 7.56
N ARG A 106 -7.58 7.75 7.79
CA ARG A 106 -7.93 8.25 9.12
C ARG A 106 -8.25 7.11 10.09
N GLY A 107 -8.96 6.09 9.63
CA GLY A 107 -9.30 4.91 10.43
C GLY A 107 -8.05 4.13 10.85
N ALA A 108 -7.07 3.97 9.97
CA ALA A 108 -5.80 3.30 10.28
C ALA A 108 -4.99 4.09 11.32
N LEU A 109 -4.90 5.41 11.18
CA LEU A 109 -4.24 6.29 12.17
C LEU A 109 -4.94 6.26 13.53
N ALA A 110 -6.26 6.34 13.55
CA ALA A 110 -7.05 6.23 14.78
C ALA A 110 -6.89 4.87 15.44
N HIS A 111 -6.92 3.79 14.67
CA HIS A 111 -6.70 2.42 15.16
C HIS A 111 -5.29 2.23 15.73
N ALA A 112 -4.29 2.89 15.15
CA ALA A 112 -2.92 2.89 15.63
C ALA A 112 -2.67 3.83 16.83
N PHE A 113 -3.64 4.69 17.18
CA PHE A 113 -3.44 5.82 18.10
C PHE A 113 -2.25 6.73 17.70
N VAL A 114 -2.06 6.92 16.39
CA VAL A 114 -0.96 7.70 15.81
C VAL A 114 -1.50 9.00 15.23
N ALA A 115 -0.92 10.12 15.64
CA ALA A 115 -1.21 11.42 15.05
C ALA A 115 -0.56 11.52 13.64
N PRO A 116 -1.17 12.23 12.66
CA PRO A 116 -0.57 12.42 11.34
C PRO A 116 0.86 12.95 11.36
N GLU A 117 1.21 13.75 12.36
CA GLU A 117 2.54 14.35 12.56
C GLU A 117 3.61 13.35 12.98
N ALA A 118 3.22 12.15 13.43
CA ALA A 118 4.15 11.07 13.77
C ALA A 118 4.41 10.12 12.58
N VAL A 119 3.84 10.40 11.40
CA VAL A 119 4.13 9.65 10.17
C VAL A 119 5.30 10.30 9.45
N ASP A 120 6.37 9.54 9.25
CA ASP A 120 7.61 10.02 8.64
C ASP A 120 7.82 9.55 7.19
N TYR A 121 7.00 8.63 6.71
CA TYR A 121 7.08 8.09 5.35
C TYR A 121 5.74 7.49 4.91
N VAL A 122 5.39 7.64 3.63
CA VAL A 122 4.25 6.98 3.00
C VAL A 122 4.73 6.18 1.79
N ASN A 123 4.56 4.85 1.85
CA ASN A 123 4.55 4.02 0.66
C ASN A 123 3.15 4.06 0.04
N ALA A 124 2.99 4.82 -1.03
CA ALA A 124 1.72 5.11 -1.65
C ALA A 124 1.27 4.01 -2.61
N HIS A 125 -0.03 3.98 -2.91
CA HIS A 125 -0.57 3.17 -3.98
C HIS A 125 0.05 3.59 -5.33
N GLY A 126 0.05 4.88 -5.67
CA GLY A 126 0.80 5.46 -6.79
C GLY A 126 0.76 4.61 -8.05
N SER A 127 -0.42 4.53 -8.66
CA SER A 127 -0.71 3.61 -9.76
C SER A 127 -0.27 4.13 -11.14
N GLY A 128 0.16 5.39 -11.23
CA GLY A 128 0.52 6.02 -12.49
C GLY A 128 -0.70 6.42 -13.33
N THR A 129 -1.92 6.16 -12.86
CA THR A 129 -3.14 6.61 -13.55
C THR A 129 -3.45 8.06 -13.18
N ARG A 130 -4.06 8.79 -14.12
CA ARG A 130 -4.36 10.22 -13.91
C ARG A 130 -5.30 10.44 -12.72
N GLN A 131 -6.37 9.65 -12.64
CA GLN A 131 -7.42 9.80 -11.63
C GLN A 131 -6.97 9.31 -10.25
N ASN A 132 -6.42 8.09 -10.13
CA ASN A 132 -6.05 7.54 -8.82
C ASN A 132 -4.98 8.41 -8.15
N ASP A 133 -3.92 8.76 -8.87
CA ASP A 133 -2.82 9.53 -8.28
C ASP A 133 -3.28 10.93 -7.86
N ALA A 134 -4.20 11.55 -8.61
CA ALA A 134 -4.78 12.83 -8.23
C ALA A 134 -5.64 12.73 -6.96
N VAL A 135 -6.48 11.69 -6.88
CA VAL A 135 -7.32 11.41 -5.71
C VAL A 135 -6.45 11.10 -4.49
N GLU A 136 -5.44 10.25 -4.64
CA GLU A 136 -4.53 9.85 -3.57
C GLU A 136 -3.78 11.05 -2.99
N VAL A 137 -3.20 11.90 -3.85
CA VAL A 137 -2.57 13.14 -3.38
C VAL A 137 -3.58 14.06 -2.69
N GLY A 138 -4.83 14.12 -3.18
CA GLY A 138 -5.91 14.86 -2.53
C GLY A 138 -6.21 14.34 -1.11
N VAL A 139 -6.26 13.02 -0.93
CA VAL A 139 -6.43 12.36 0.36
C VAL A 139 -5.26 12.65 1.29
N LEU A 140 -4.02 12.48 0.81
CA LEU A 140 -2.81 12.78 1.58
C LEU A 140 -2.78 14.25 2.03
N ARG A 141 -3.15 15.20 1.16
CA ARG A 141 -3.25 16.63 1.52
C ARG A 141 -4.25 16.90 2.62
N ARG A 142 -5.39 16.20 2.64
CA ARG A 142 -6.43 16.37 3.67
C ARG A 142 -6.05 15.77 5.03
N VAL A 143 -5.11 14.81 5.05
CA VAL A 143 -4.63 14.18 6.29
C VAL A 143 -3.38 14.89 6.83
N PHE A 144 -2.40 15.15 5.97
CA PHE A 144 -1.10 15.68 6.37
C PHE A 144 -0.97 17.20 6.19
N GLY A 145 -1.91 17.86 5.51
CA GLY A 145 -1.93 19.31 5.34
C GLY A 145 -0.62 19.84 4.74
N ARG A 146 -0.06 20.88 5.37
CA ARG A 146 1.21 21.48 4.93
C ARG A 146 2.42 20.54 5.07
N ARG A 147 2.38 19.57 6.00
CA ARG A 147 3.47 18.61 6.20
C ARG A 147 3.70 17.74 4.98
N LEU A 148 2.69 17.54 4.12
CA LEU A 148 2.85 16.73 2.92
C LEU A 148 4.02 17.21 2.03
N GLY A 149 4.31 18.52 1.98
CA GLY A 149 5.43 19.05 1.21
C GLY A 149 6.83 18.65 1.74
N HIS A 150 6.89 18.09 2.94
CA HIS A 150 8.12 17.63 3.60
C HIS A 150 8.04 16.15 4.02
N LEU A 151 6.93 15.46 3.72
CA LEU A 151 6.74 14.05 4.03
C LEU A 151 7.20 13.24 2.81
N PRO A 152 8.25 12.40 2.94
CA PRO A 152 8.64 11.49 1.88
C PRO A 152 7.50 10.56 1.48
N VAL A 153 7.19 10.56 0.18
CA VAL A 153 6.20 9.66 -0.43
C VAL A 153 6.86 8.97 -1.62
N SER A 154 6.76 7.65 -1.69
CA SER A 154 7.19 6.88 -2.86
C SER A 154 6.19 5.80 -3.23
N SER A 155 6.31 5.23 -4.43
CA SER A 155 5.56 4.05 -4.84
C SER A 155 6.48 3.00 -5.47
N THR A 156 6.44 1.80 -4.89
CA THR A 156 7.19 0.62 -5.38
C THR A 156 6.82 0.25 -6.82
N LYS A 157 5.65 0.67 -7.31
CA LYS A 157 5.16 0.31 -8.65
C LYS A 157 6.02 0.90 -9.77
N SER A 158 6.77 1.97 -9.51
CA SER A 158 7.71 2.52 -10.49
C SER A 158 8.84 1.54 -10.86
N GLN A 159 9.18 0.63 -9.94
CA GLN A 159 10.25 -0.35 -10.14
C GLN A 159 9.74 -1.75 -10.48
N LEU A 160 8.60 -2.15 -9.90
CA LEU A 160 8.09 -3.54 -10.01
C LEU A 160 6.84 -3.66 -10.89
N GLY A 161 6.26 -2.54 -11.34
CA GLY A 161 4.92 -2.51 -11.91
C GLY A 161 3.84 -2.76 -10.85
N HIS A 162 2.59 -2.77 -11.30
CA HIS A 162 1.45 -3.08 -10.45
C HIS A 162 1.29 -4.60 -10.31
N CYS A 163 1.76 -5.16 -9.20
CA CYS A 163 1.66 -6.59 -8.87
C CYS A 163 0.25 -7.04 -8.44
N LEU A 164 -0.81 -6.35 -8.88
CA LEU A 164 -2.22 -6.70 -8.64
C LEU A 164 -2.51 -7.18 -7.20
N GLY A 165 -2.98 -8.42 -7.01
CA GLY A 165 -3.29 -8.99 -5.70
C GLY A 165 -2.10 -9.12 -4.74
N ALA A 166 -0.87 -9.08 -5.26
CA ALA A 166 0.35 -9.07 -4.44
C ALA A 166 0.80 -7.66 -4.01
N ALA A 167 0.28 -6.58 -4.62
CA ALA A 167 0.80 -5.23 -4.46
C ALA A 167 0.92 -4.81 -2.98
N GLY A 168 -0.14 -4.97 -2.19
CA GLY A 168 -0.13 -4.58 -0.78
C GLY A 168 0.85 -5.40 0.08
N ALA A 169 1.04 -6.69 -0.22
CA ALA A 169 2.00 -7.52 0.50
C ALA A 169 3.44 -7.16 0.13
N VAL A 170 3.71 -6.91 -1.15
CA VAL A 170 5.02 -6.45 -1.65
C VAL A 170 5.36 -5.08 -1.06
N GLU A 171 4.43 -4.14 -1.08
CA GLU A 171 4.58 -2.79 -0.51
C GLU A 171 4.82 -2.84 1.01
N ALA A 172 4.14 -3.73 1.72
CA ALA A 172 4.38 -3.94 3.15
C ALA A 172 5.78 -4.47 3.42
N VAL A 173 6.26 -5.46 2.65
CA VAL A 173 7.64 -5.97 2.76
C VAL A 173 8.65 -4.86 2.47
N VAL A 174 8.47 -4.10 1.39
CA VAL A 174 9.35 -2.96 1.05
C VAL A 174 9.36 -1.92 2.17
N THR A 175 8.21 -1.64 2.80
CA THR A 175 8.13 -0.70 3.92
C THR A 175 8.86 -1.22 5.16
N VAL A 176 8.77 -2.52 5.45
CA VAL A 176 9.55 -3.15 6.54
C VAL A 176 11.05 -3.09 6.25
N LEU A 177 11.46 -3.33 5.00
CA LEU A 177 12.86 -3.20 4.59
C LEU A 177 13.33 -1.75 4.73
N ALA A 178 12.51 -0.76 4.35
CA ALA A 178 12.84 0.65 4.50
C ALA A 178 13.10 1.03 5.98
N LEU A 179 12.27 0.53 6.90
CA LEU A 179 12.47 0.71 8.34
C LEU A 179 13.75 0.03 8.84
N ARG A 180 14.02 -1.20 8.39
CA ARG A 180 15.17 -2.00 8.85
C ARG A 180 16.50 -1.44 8.35
N GLU A 181 16.54 -1.01 7.09
CA GLU A 181 17.76 -0.50 6.45
C GLU A 181 17.94 1.01 6.66
N GLY A 182 16.94 1.71 7.20
CA GLY A 182 16.98 3.17 7.38
C GLY A 182 17.06 3.93 6.05
N LEU A 183 16.49 3.37 4.98
CA LEU A 183 16.57 3.90 3.62
C LEU A 183 15.19 3.88 2.96
N LEU A 184 14.79 5.02 2.39
CA LEU A 184 13.54 5.14 1.64
C LEU A 184 13.80 4.83 0.16
N PRO A 185 13.01 3.94 -0.47
CA PRO A 185 13.18 3.64 -1.88
C PRO A 185 12.78 4.85 -2.75
N PRO A 186 13.45 5.07 -3.89
CA PRO A 186 13.04 6.13 -4.82
C PRO A 186 11.74 5.74 -5.53
N THR A 187 11.02 6.75 -6.05
CA THR A 187 10.09 6.57 -7.18
C THR A 187 10.83 6.99 -8.44
N LEU A 188 10.83 6.13 -9.46
CA LEU A 188 11.49 6.37 -10.75
C LEU A 188 10.65 7.21 -11.70
#